data_AF-A0A1V5X6P0-F1
#
_entry.id   AF-A0A1V5X6P0-F1
#
_cell.length_a   1.000
_cell.length_b   1.000
_cell.length_c   1.000
_cell.angle_alpha   90.00
_cell.angle_beta   90.00
_cell.angle_gamma   90.00
#
_symmetry.space_group_name_H-M   'P 1'
#
loop_
_entity.id
_entity.type
_entity.pdbx_description
1 polymer ?
#
loop_
_entity_poly.entity_id
_entity_poly.type
_entity_poly.pdbx_seq_one_letter_code
_entity_poly.pdbx_strand_id
1 'polypeptide(L)'
;MNPPGQRSRAKDSKKAPEVEWFGGITLMPDYVFDAGESFRPEILLWVSNTGEIVGTLVGKPNEVIVGASESLQQAIEMPMFGELHRPTRVQVSSPELAEVLRAGHPDIEIVCAPTPGLDDMFQLLFENMNKFNDIEPSYLTSGVTPQAMESLFKTAAMLYRVKPWKIVPDDQTLFSVTIEQLDVRDWVLSVIGQAGQHMGLVLFSSIEDFESFLETGQHAELGPPSKTAPHIFFGYERRAKLDPAMQKEISDHQWEVASSQAYPMLGAVDEDYVSRPLTSREVTITDTIAQALTLMLADKKTLRKAWKDEEPLVRTSTVTTPAGEIEITMSTPIVFVPVKFDSPQGILQKLASLTVVGDELDYESRADLEEELVRLFADSPEAEPIEDISACQIVMDMAADYLGHTIATLQADDLHTVLFDIIPRKFSIEASYAPWLIEVTRAFYAFLKREYGLKQADACLKVLEGDASERLEAALSDSSNFGIAKSFLMAGAEAGFDMQSEEGINAWFAAVQNGTANFSPSVPALGRQSSASKASDKAKKNKRKAIRKARRKNR
;
A
#
# COMPACT_ATOMS: atom_id res chain seq x y z
N MET A 1 38.86 70.07 19.00
CA MET A 1 37.52 70.57 19.33
C MET A 1 36.73 70.72 18.04
N ASN A 2 35.76 69.83 17.80
CA ASN A 2 34.78 69.93 16.72
C ASN A 2 33.50 70.58 17.26
N PRO A 3 32.78 71.42 16.50
CA PRO A 3 31.37 71.70 16.74
C PRO A 3 30.43 70.84 15.86
N PRO A 4 29.16 70.69 16.25
CA PRO A 4 28.43 69.43 16.05
C PRO A 4 27.34 69.49 14.95
N GLY A 5 27.20 68.36 14.24
CA GLY A 5 25.94 67.65 14.04
C GLY A 5 24.77 68.33 13.32
N GLN A 6 24.70 68.18 11.99
CA GLN A 6 23.42 68.05 11.28
C GLN A 6 23.30 66.62 10.76
N ARG A 7 22.65 65.74 11.54
CA ARG A 7 22.14 64.47 11.04
C ARG A 7 20.83 64.74 10.31
N SER A 8 20.88 64.57 9.00
CA SER A 8 19.73 64.35 8.13
C SER A 8 18.81 63.28 8.75
N ARG A 9 17.55 63.65 9.04
CA ARG A 9 16.48 62.68 9.32
C ARG A 9 16.15 61.98 8.01
N ALA A 10 16.79 60.83 7.77
CA ALA A 10 16.24 59.83 6.87
C ALA A 10 14.85 59.44 7.38
N LYS A 11 13.86 59.60 6.51
CA LYS A 11 12.48 59.13 6.73
C LYS A 11 12.55 57.60 6.78
N ASP A 12 12.49 57.02 7.97
CA ASP A 12 12.19 55.60 8.13
C ASP A 12 10.78 55.38 7.58
N SER A 13 10.68 54.90 6.34
CA SER A 13 9.47 54.29 5.84
C SER A 13 9.24 53.03 6.67
N LYS A 14 8.37 53.11 7.68
CA LYS A 14 7.83 51.93 8.36
C LYS A 14 7.31 50.98 7.29
N LYS A 15 8.00 49.86 7.06
CA LYS A 15 7.43 48.72 6.35
C LYS A 15 6.12 48.36 7.06
N ALA A 16 5.03 48.25 6.30
CA ALA A 16 3.78 47.72 6.83
C ALA A 16 4.05 46.34 7.46
N PRO A 17 3.35 45.96 8.54
CA PRO A 17 3.49 44.63 9.10
C PRO A 17 3.23 43.60 7.99
N GLU A 18 4.13 42.63 7.85
CA GLU A 18 4.02 41.56 6.85
C GLU A 18 2.82 40.68 7.24
N VAL A 19 1.75 40.77 6.46
CA VAL A 19 0.56 39.94 6.64
C VAL A 19 0.75 38.71 5.77
N GLU A 20 1.04 37.58 6.40
CA GLU A 20 1.32 36.30 5.75
C GLU A 20 0.09 35.39 5.86
N TRP A 21 -0.36 34.87 4.72
CA TRP A 21 -1.41 33.86 4.64
C TRP A 21 -0.87 32.54 4.09
N PHE A 22 -1.51 31.45 4.46
CA PHE A 22 -1.20 30.10 4.00
C PHE A 22 -2.35 29.56 3.15
N GLY A 23 -2.02 28.84 2.09
CA GLY A 23 -3.01 28.20 1.22
C GLY A 23 -2.62 26.79 0.81
N GLY A 24 -3.62 25.94 0.63
CA GLY A 24 -3.42 24.56 0.21
C GLY A 24 -4.69 23.94 -0.31
N ILE A 25 -4.53 22.95 -1.18
CA ILE A 25 -5.62 22.14 -1.73
C ILE A 25 -5.40 20.71 -1.23
N THR A 26 -6.46 20.06 -0.78
CA THR A 26 -6.45 18.63 -0.47
C THR A 26 -7.77 17.96 -0.87
N LEU A 27 -7.78 16.63 -0.96
CA LEU A 27 -8.99 15.86 -1.19
C LEU A 27 -9.81 15.78 0.10
N MET A 28 -11.12 15.90 -0.03
CA MET A 28 -12.06 15.60 1.04
C MET A 28 -12.05 14.11 1.38
N PRO A 29 -12.36 13.72 2.63
CA PRO A 29 -12.30 12.33 3.07
C PRO A 29 -13.35 11.45 2.39
N ASP A 30 -14.54 12.00 2.14
CA ASP A 30 -15.69 11.25 1.63
C ASP A 30 -15.92 11.46 0.13
N TYR A 31 -16.46 10.43 -0.52
CA TYR A 31 -17.02 10.55 -1.86
C TYR A 31 -18.38 11.25 -1.83
N VAL A 32 -18.64 12.07 -2.84
CA VAL A 32 -19.97 12.64 -3.11
C VAL A 32 -20.46 12.18 -4.46
N PHE A 33 -21.78 12.16 -4.63
CA PHE A 33 -22.42 11.87 -5.91
C PHE A 33 -23.07 13.15 -6.46
N ASP A 34 -22.65 13.58 -7.64
CA ASP A 34 -23.24 14.71 -8.35
C ASP A 34 -23.29 14.43 -9.86
N ALA A 35 -24.41 14.82 -10.49
CA ALA A 35 -24.66 14.70 -11.92
C ALA A 35 -24.38 13.31 -12.56
N GLY A 36 -24.51 12.22 -11.82
CA GLY A 36 -24.30 10.86 -12.34
C GLY A 36 -22.90 10.29 -12.11
N GLU A 37 -22.01 11.03 -11.44
CA GLU A 37 -20.64 10.64 -11.18
C GLU A 37 -20.30 10.74 -9.68
N SER A 38 -19.57 9.74 -9.18
CA SER A 38 -19.04 9.74 -7.81
C SER A 38 -17.59 10.20 -7.84
N PHE A 39 -17.25 11.21 -7.05
CA PHE A 39 -15.89 11.73 -6.94
C PHE A 39 -15.59 12.20 -5.52
N ARG A 40 -14.30 12.34 -5.19
CA ARG A 40 -13.86 13.01 -3.94
C ARG A 40 -13.65 14.48 -4.24
N PRO A 41 -14.39 15.41 -3.61
CA PRO A 41 -14.18 16.84 -3.81
C PRO A 41 -12.77 17.27 -3.40
N GLU A 42 -12.28 18.34 -4.02
CA GLU A 42 -11.14 19.09 -3.51
C GLU A 42 -11.64 20.24 -2.63
N ILE A 43 -10.87 20.57 -1.60
CA ILE A 43 -11.06 21.76 -0.78
C ILE A 43 -9.78 22.58 -0.76
N LEU A 44 -9.92 23.87 -1.03
CA LEU A 44 -8.90 24.91 -0.87
C LEU A 44 -9.22 25.71 0.39
N LEU A 45 -8.24 25.86 1.28
CA LEU A 45 -8.33 26.75 2.43
C LEU A 45 -7.35 27.91 2.29
N TRP A 46 -7.78 29.09 2.71
CA TRP A 46 -6.94 30.24 2.99
C TRP A 46 -6.93 30.50 4.50
N VAL A 47 -5.73 30.54 5.08
CA VAL A 47 -5.55 30.69 6.52
C VAL A 47 -4.65 31.87 6.81
N SER A 48 -5.04 32.74 7.73
CA SER A 48 -4.19 33.84 8.19
C SER A 48 -3.03 33.35 9.07
N ASN A 49 -2.01 34.18 9.29
CA ASN A 49 -0.95 33.88 10.27
C ASN A 49 -1.44 33.74 11.73
N THR A 50 -2.66 34.18 12.04
CA THR A 50 -3.33 34.01 13.33
C THR A 50 -4.10 32.68 13.44
N GLY A 51 -4.17 31.90 12.35
CA GLY A 51 -4.86 30.61 12.30
C GLY A 51 -6.35 30.70 11.95
N GLU A 52 -6.83 31.86 11.50
CA GLU A 52 -8.23 32.05 11.09
C GLU A 52 -8.42 31.57 9.65
N ILE A 53 -9.50 30.83 9.39
CA ILE A 53 -9.88 30.47 8.02
C ILE A 53 -10.52 31.70 7.38
N VAL A 54 -9.78 32.39 6.51
CA VAL A 54 -10.24 33.61 5.84
C VAL A 54 -10.98 33.32 4.55
N GLY A 55 -10.84 32.12 3.99
CA GLY A 55 -11.58 31.71 2.80
C GLY A 55 -11.53 30.21 2.55
N THR A 56 -12.52 29.73 1.80
CA THR A 56 -12.59 28.33 1.35
C THR A 56 -13.15 28.26 -0.06
N LEU A 57 -12.76 27.23 -0.81
CA LEU A 57 -13.38 26.85 -2.08
C LEU A 57 -13.46 25.32 -2.14
N VAL A 58 -14.65 24.79 -2.43
CA VAL A 58 -14.89 23.36 -2.61
C VAL A 58 -15.38 23.11 -4.03
N GLY A 59 -14.88 22.07 -4.69
CA GLY A 59 -15.24 21.76 -6.08
C GLY A 59 -14.79 20.36 -6.50
N LYS A 60 -15.01 20.02 -7.77
CA LYS A 60 -14.52 18.75 -8.32
C LYS A 60 -12.99 18.75 -8.43
N PRO A 61 -12.34 17.57 -8.46
CA PRO A 61 -10.91 17.46 -8.70
C PRO A 61 -10.47 18.29 -9.90
N ASN A 62 -9.36 19.02 -9.76
CA ASN A 62 -8.80 19.94 -10.76
C ASN A 62 -9.62 21.21 -11.08
N GLU A 63 -10.87 21.35 -10.63
CA GLU A 63 -11.62 22.61 -10.81
C GLU A 63 -11.22 23.65 -9.75
N VAL A 64 -10.89 23.21 -8.54
CA VAL A 64 -10.54 24.09 -7.42
C VAL A 64 -9.27 24.88 -7.69
N ILE A 65 -8.26 24.26 -8.32
CA ILE A 65 -7.03 24.97 -8.68
C ILE A 65 -7.27 26.06 -9.74
N VAL A 66 -8.23 25.85 -10.66
CA VAL A 66 -8.61 26.85 -11.66
C VAL A 66 -9.28 28.05 -11.01
N GLY A 67 -10.14 27.81 -10.01
CA GLY A 67 -10.81 28.85 -9.23
C GLY A 67 -9.94 29.52 -8.15
N ALA A 68 -8.71 29.06 -7.91
CA ALA A 68 -7.92 29.46 -6.75
C ALA A 68 -7.61 30.97 -6.72
N SER A 69 -7.32 31.60 -7.87
CA SER A 69 -7.03 33.03 -7.93
C SER A 69 -8.24 33.90 -7.56
N GLU A 70 -9.42 33.51 -8.02
CA GLU A 70 -10.68 34.20 -7.70
C GLU A 70 -11.04 33.98 -6.22
N SER A 71 -10.87 32.75 -5.72
CA SER A 71 -11.06 32.41 -4.31
C SER A 71 -10.18 33.27 -3.39
N LEU A 72 -8.90 33.46 -3.73
CA LEU A 72 -8.02 34.35 -2.95
C LEU A 72 -8.52 35.80 -2.97
N GLN A 73 -8.96 36.30 -4.13
CA GLN A 73 -9.51 37.66 -4.24
C GLN A 73 -10.77 37.81 -3.38
N GLN A 74 -11.67 36.84 -3.40
CA GLN A 74 -12.87 36.83 -2.56
C GLN A 74 -12.51 36.81 -1.07
N ALA A 75 -11.52 36.02 -0.65
CA ALA A 75 -11.05 36.00 0.74
C ALA A 75 -10.46 37.35 1.19
N ILE A 76 -9.82 38.10 0.27
CA ILE A 76 -9.30 39.45 0.54
C ILE A 76 -10.44 40.47 0.69
N GLU A 77 -11.49 40.37 -0.13
CA GLU A 77 -12.60 41.33 -0.15
C GLU A 77 -13.68 41.05 0.90
N MET A 78 -13.89 39.77 1.24
CA MET A 78 -14.94 39.28 2.12
C MET A 78 -14.44 38.05 2.91
N PRO A 79 -13.55 38.25 3.91
CA PRO A 79 -13.00 37.13 4.68
C PRO A 79 -14.10 36.42 5.47
N MET A 80 -14.05 35.09 5.50
CA MET A 80 -15.00 34.27 6.25
C MET A 80 -14.93 34.51 7.75
N PHE A 81 -13.71 34.58 8.29
CA PHE A 81 -13.39 34.93 9.67
C PHE A 81 -12.20 35.90 9.70
N GLY A 82 -12.09 36.70 10.76
CA GLY A 82 -11.03 37.70 10.93
C GLY A 82 -11.33 39.07 10.33
N GLU A 83 -10.36 39.98 10.39
CA GLU A 83 -10.50 41.35 9.89
C GLU A 83 -10.16 41.46 8.39
N LEU A 84 -10.89 42.32 7.67
CA LEU A 84 -10.65 42.63 6.26
C LEU A 84 -9.24 43.19 6.00
N HIS A 85 -8.35 42.37 5.44
CA HIS A 85 -6.98 42.74 5.13
C HIS A 85 -6.47 42.06 3.85
N ARG A 86 -5.63 42.75 3.09
CA ARG A 86 -4.90 42.20 1.94
C ARG A 86 -3.55 41.64 2.41
N PRO A 87 -3.22 40.36 2.16
CA PRO A 87 -1.93 39.81 2.53
C PRO A 87 -0.82 40.43 1.68
N THR A 88 0.34 40.63 2.28
CA THR A 88 1.55 41.02 1.54
C THR A 88 2.27 39.79 0.98
N ARG A 89 2.04 38.62 1.60
CA ARG A 89 2.67 37.36 1.24
C ARG A 89 1.70 36.20 1.40
N VAL A 90 1.70 35.28 0.44
CA VAL A 90 0.94 34.03 0.48
C VAL A 90 1.89 32.85 0.27
N GLN A 91 1.84 31.89 1.17
CA GLN A 91 2.66 30.68 1.12
C GLN A 91 1.80 29.46 0.79
N VAL A 92 2.23 28.69 -0.22
CA VAL A 92 1.56 27.46 -0.66
C VAL A 92 2.56 26.34 -0.87
N SER A 93 2.14 25.09 -0.66
CA SER A 93 3.00 23.91 -0.82
C SER A 93 3.06 23.38 -2.25
N SER A 94 2.06 23.69 -3.09
CA SER A 94 1.97 23.25 -4.48
C SER A 94 2.60 24.25 -5.45
N PRO A 95 3.55 23.83 -6.31
CA PRO A 95 4.11 24.66 -7.37
C PRO A 95 3.07 25.12 -8.40
N GLU A 96 2.08 24.26 -8.72
CA GLU A 96 1.01 24.58 -9.67
C GLU A 96 0.10 25.67 -9.11
N LEU A 97 -0.27 25.55 -7.83
CA LEU A 97 -1.05 26.58 -7.15
C LEU A 97 -0.28 27.90 -7.10
N ALA A 98 1.02 27.87 -6.79
CA ALA A 98 1.85 29.08 -6.78
C ALA A 98 1.89 29.77 -8.15
N GLU A 99 1.91 29.03 -9.25
CA GLU A 99 1.91 29.57 -10.60
C GLU A 99 0.59 30.28 -10.93
N VAL A 100 -0.55 29.64 -10.64
CA VAL A 100 -1.89 30.23 -10.82
C VAL A 100 -2.02 31.54 -10.04
N LEU A 101 -1.58 31.56 -8.77
CA LEU A 101 -1.68 32.74 -7.93
C LEU A 101 -0.79 33.89 -8.40
N ARG A 102 0.43 33.61 -8.86
CA ARG A 102 1.33 34.65 -9.40
C ARG A 102 0.76 35.32 -10.64
N ALA A 103 0.07 34.55 -11.49
CA ALA A 103 -0.55 35.10 -12.69
C ALA A 103 -1.73 36.04 -12.36
N GLY A 104 -2.52 35.71 -11.33
CA GLY A 104 -3.68 36.51 -10.92
C GLY A 104 -3.38 37.67 -9.97
N HIS A 105 -2.30 37.58 -9.19
CA HIS A 105 -1.98 38.53 -8.11
C HIS A 105 -0.51 39.01 -8.17
N PRO A 106 -0.12 39.83 -9.16
CA PRO A 106 1.26 40.27 -9.34
C PRO A 106 1.80 41.15 -8.20
N ASP A 107 0.92 41.74 -7.40
CA ASP A 107 1.28 42.61 -6.27
C ASP A 107 1.49 41.86 -4.94
N ILE A 108 1.23 40.56 -4.89
CA ILE A 108 1.36 39.74 -3.67
C ILE A 108 2.58 38.83 -3.82
N GLU A 109 3.42 38.75 -2.79
CA GLU A 109 4.55 37.82 -2.79
C GLU A 109 4.06 36.37 -2.64
N ILE A 110 4.13 35.57 -3.70
CA ILE A 110 3.74 34.14 -3.67
C ILE A 110 4.96 33.24 -3.50
N VAL A 111 5.03 32.56 -2.35
CA VAL A 111 6.12 31.65 -1.99
C VAL A 111 5.67 30.19 -2.05
N CYS A 112 6.41 29.38 -2.81
CA CYS A 112 6.22 27.93 -2.82
C CYS A 112 7.13 27.29 -1.76
N ALA A 113 6.57 26.96 -0.60
CA ALA A 113 7.29 26.38 0.53
C ALA A 113 6.34 25.50 1.38
N PRO A 114 6.86 24.57 2.22
CA PRO A 114 6.01 23.78 3.11
C PRO A 114 5.12 24.68 3.96
N THR A 115 3.84 24.33 4.14
CA THR A 115 2.84 25.08 4.91
C THR A 115 2.60 24.38 6.25
N PRO A 116 3.41 24.66 7.31
CA PRO A 116 3.34 23.89 8.55
C PRO A 116 2.00 24.16 9.26
N GLY A 117 1.34 23.09 9.72
CA GLY A 117 0.05 23.18 10.43
C GLY A 117 -1.19 23.25 9.53
N LEU A 118 -1.04 23.45 8.22
CA LEU A 118 -2.20 23.43 7.31
C LEU A 118 -2.81 22.02 7.19
N ASP A 119 -1.97 20.98 7.19
CA ASP A 119 -2.41 19.59 7.20
C ASP A 119 -3.22 19.26 8.46
N ASP A 120 -2.79 19.75 9.63
CA ASP A 120 -3.51 19.58 10.91
C ASP A 120 -4.87 20.30 10.87
N MET A 121 -4.94 21.45 10.21
CA MET A 121 -6.21 22.18 10.03
C MET A 121 -7.18 21.45 9.11
N PHE A 122 -6.68 20.83 8.03
CA PHE A 122 -7.52 19.97 7.20
C PHE A 122 -8.05 18.78 7.99
N GLN A 123 -7.21 18.12 8.78
CA GLN A 123 -7.64 17.01 9.63
C GLN A 123 -8.73 17.44 10.62
N LEU A 124 -8.53 18.54 11.35
CA LEU A 124 -9.52 19.06 12.30
C LEU A 124 -10.84 19.45 11.62
N LEU A 125 -10.78 20.02 10.42
CA LEU A 125 -11.96 20.35 9.63
C LEU A 125 -12.73 19.07 9.25
N PHE A 126 -12.04 18.03 8.79
CA PHE A 126 -12.63 16.74 8.42
C PHE A 126 -13.25 16.02 9.61
N GLU A 127 -12.57 15.98 10.75
CA GLU A 127 -13.10 15.42 12.00
C GLU A 127 -14.40 16.09 12.44
N ASN A 128 -14.55 17.39 12.17
CA ASN A 128 -15.76 18.12 12.51
C ASN A 128 -16.85 17.96 11.45
N MET A 129 -16.53 17.87 10.16
CA MET A 129 -17.53 17.59 9.11
C MET A 129 -18.14 16.19 9.25
N ASN A 130 -17.33 15.19 9.62
CA ASN A 130 -17.82 13.82 9.85
C ASN A 130 -18.84 13.74 11.00
N LYS A 131 -18.90 14.75 11.90
CA LYS A 131 -19.92 14.82 12.95
C LYS A 131 -21.27 15.35 12.47
N PHE A 132 -21.36 15.89 11.25
CA PHE A 132 -22.57 16.52 10.68
C PHE A 132 -23.04 15.87 9.36
N ASN A 133 -22.30 14.90 8.81
CA ASN A 133 -22.70 14.19 7.60
C ASN A 133 -23.69 13.05 7.93
N ASP A 134 -24.99 13.39 7.96
CA ASP A 134 -26.12 12.44 7.99
C ASP A 134 -26.51 12.00 6.55
N ILE A 135 -25.56 11.55 5.74
CA ILE A 135 -25.93 10.95 4.44
C ILE A 135 -26.40 9.52 4.72
N GLU A 136 -27.72 9.29 4.65
CA GLU A 136 -28.27 7.95 4.78
C GLU A 136 -27.69 7.01 3.71
N PRO A 137 -27.13 5.85 4.08
CA PRO A 137 -26.57 4.91 3.12
C PRO A 137 -27.68 4.26 2.28
N SER A 138 -27.38 4.01 1.00
CA SER A 138 -28.34 3.42 0.03
C SER A 138 -27.61 2.57 -1.01
N TYR A 139 -28.27 1.51 -1.50
CA TYR A 139 -27.74 0.70 -2.61
C TYR A 139 -27.93 1.38 -3.98
N LEU A 140 -28.78 2.41 -4.06
CA LEU A 140 -29.16 3.10 -5.30
C LEU A 140 -28.33 4.36 -5.56
N THR A 141 -27.13 4.44 -4.98
CA THR A 141 -26.18 5.51 -5.23
C THR A 141 -25.43 5.29 -6.55
N SER A 142 -24.70 6.29 -7.06
CA SER A 142 -23.83 6.12 -8.25
C SER A 142 -24.56 5.67 -9.54
N GLY A 143 -25.82 6.11 -9.70
CA GLY A 143 -26.66 5.77 -10.85
C GLY A 143 -27.19 4.34 -10.88
N VAL A 144 -26.97 3.56 -9.81
CA VAL A 144 -27.41 2.17 -9.71
C VAL A 144 -28.95 2.10 -9.68
N THR A 145 -29.52 1.26 -10.54
CA THR A 145 -30.97 1.12 -10.67
C THR A 145 -31.52 0.02 -9.74
N PRO A 146 -32.80 0.11 -9.33
CA PRO A 146 -33.43 -0.95 -8.56
C PRO A 146 -33.43 -2.31 -9.25
N GLN A 147 -33.51 -2.34 -10.60
CA GLN A 147 -33.46 -3.59 -11.37
C GLN A 147 -32.06 -4.22 -11.35
N ALA A 148 -31.00 -3.41 -11.42
CA ALA A 148 -29.63 -3.89 -11.29
C ALA A 148 -29.39 -4.54 -9.91
N MET A 149 -29.87 -3.88 -8.85
CA MET A 149 -29.78 -4.43 -7.49
C MET A 149 -30.66 -5.65 -7.28
N GLU A 150 -31.87 -5.71 -7.87
CA GLU A 150 -32.72 -6.88 -7.82
C GLU A 150 -32.02 -8.12 -8.41
N SER A 151 -31.39 -7.96 -9.59
CA SER A 151 -30.60 -9.01 -10.23
C SER A 151 -29.45 -9.47 -9.34
N LEU A 152 -28.66 -8.53 -8.82
CA LEU A 152 -27.54 -8.85 -7.94
C LEU A 152 -28.00 -9.53 -6.64
N PHE A 153 -29.08 -9.09 -6.00
CA PHE A 153 -29.61 -9.70 -4.78
C PHE A 153 -30.07 -11.14 -5.01
N LYS A 154 -30.75 -11.39 -6.14
CA LYS A 154 -31.16 -12.74 -6.54
C LYS A 154 -29.93 -13.64 -6.74
N THR A 155 -28.93 -13.15 -7.46
CA THR A 155 -27.66 -13.86 -7.67
C THR A 155 -26.92 -14.11 -6.35
N ALA A 156 -26.85 -13.11 -5.47
CA ALA A 156 -26.25 -13.22 -4.15
C ALA A 156 -26.95 -14.31 -3.32
N ALA A 157 -28.28 -14.37 -3.35
CA ALA A 157 -29.03 -15.41 -2.67
C ALA A 157 -28.70 -16.82 -3.22
N MET A 158 -28.50 -16.95 -4.54
CA MET A 158 -28.05 -18.21 -5.15
C MET A 158 -26.63 -18.58 -4.71
N LEU A 159 -25.69 -17.64 -4.78
CA LEU A 159 -24.30 -17.85 -4.40
C LEU A 159 -24.16 -18.23 -2.92
N TYR A 160 -24.92 -17.58 -2.02
CA TYR A 160 -24.96 -17.92 -0.60
C TYR A 160 -25.44 -19.35 -0.34
N ARG A 161 -26.37 -19.87 -1.16
CA ARG A 161 -26.85 -21.25 -1.05
C ARG A 161 -25.79 -22.24 -1.53
N VAL A 162 -25.01 -21.89 -2.55
CA VAL A 162 -23.88 -22.69 -3.06
C VAL A 162 -22.75 -22.78 -2.03
N LYS A 163 -22.50 -21.70 -1.28
CA LYS A 163 -21.43 -21.57 -0.27
C LYS A 163 -20.03 -21.77 -0.88
N PRO A 164 -19.58 -20.84 -1.74
CA PRO A 164 -18.29 -20.95 -2.43
C PRO A 164 -17.11 -21.15 -1.46
N TRP A 165 -17.10 -20.46 -0.32
CA TRP A 165 -16.13 -20.59 0.78
C TRP A 165 -16.08 -21.97 1.47
N LYS A 166 -16.97 -22.91 1.10
CA LYS A 166 -16.88 -24.33 1.53
C LYS A 166 -16.42 -25.26 0.42
N ILE A 167 -16.28 -24.74 -0.80
CA ILE A 167 -15.92 -25.50 -2.00
C ILE A 167 -14.49 -25.15 -2.40
N VAL A 168 -14.17 -23.86 -2.45
CA VAL A 168 -12.83 -23.34 -2.72
C VAL A 168 -11.92 -23.64 -1.52
N PRO A 169 -10.71 -24.20 -1.71
CA PRO A 169 -9.82 -24.65 -0.64
C PRO A 169 -9.46 -23.55 0.37
N ASP A 170 -9.00 -22.41 -0.14
CA ASP A 170 -8.51 -21.25 0.60
C ASP A 170 -8.73 -19.97 -0.22
N ASP A 171 -8.40 -18.83 0.36
CA ASP A 171 -8.51 -17.51 -0.28
C ASP A 171 -7.37 -17.19 -1.26
N GLN A 172 -6.36 -18.07 -1.36
CA GLN A 172 -5.28 -18.04 -2.35
C GLN A 172 -5.55 -18.94 -3.56
N THR A 173 -6.65 -19.71 -3.54
CA THR A 173 -7.14 -20.42 -4.72
C THR A 173 -7.91 -19.44 -5.61
N LEU A 174 -7.16 -18.75 -6.47
CA LEU A 174 -7.65 -17.63 -7.26
C LEU A 174 -8.38 -18.05 -8.55
N PHE A 175 -9.21 -17.13 -9.03
CA PHE A 175 -9.86 -17.21 -10.34
C PHE A 175 -9.45 -15.99 -11.17
N SER A 176 -9.03 -16.20 -12.42
CA SER A 176 -8.93 -15.13 -13.40
C SER A 176 -10.30 -14.92 -14.06
N VAL A 177 -10.66 -13.66 -14.29
CA VAL A 177 -11.94 -13.23 -14.84
C VAL A 177 -11.73 -12.30 -16.03
N THR A 178 -12.35 -12.63 -17.15
CA THR A 178 -12.38 -11.80 -18.36
C THR A 178 -13.83 -11.60 -18.84
N ILE A 179 -14.23 -10.33 -18.99
CA ILE A 179 -15.52 -9.85 -19.50
C ILE A 179 -15.24 -8.71 -20.50
N GLU A 180 -15.09 -9.06 -21.78
CA GLU A 180 -14.70 -8.11 -22.84
C GLU A 180 -15.70 -6.95 -22.98
N GLN A 181 -17.01 -7.22 -22.87
CA GLN A 181 -18.07 -6.22 -22.99
C GLN A 181 -18.01 -5.13 -21.91
N LEU A 182 -17.37 -5.46 -20.78
CA LEU A 182 -17.24 -4.55 -19.65
C LEU A 182 -15.81 -4.07 -19.47
N ASP A 183 -14.87 -4.33 -20.38
CA ASP A 183 -13.45 -3.94 -20.23
C ASP A 183 -12.83 -4.49 -18.92
N VAL A 184 -13.06 -5.78 -18.68
CA VAL A 184 -12.45 -6.56 -17.60
C VAL A 184 -11.61 -7.64 -18.25
N ARG A 185 -10.30 -7.64 -18.02
CA ARG A 185 -9.39 -8.66 -18.53
C ARG A 185 -8.46 -9.12 -17.43
N ASP A 186 -8.41 -10.42 -17.23
CA ASP A 186 -7.53 -11.10 -16.27
C ASP A 186 -7.60 -10.53 -14.85
N TRP A 187 -8.77 -10.02 -14.46
CA TRP A 187 -9.01 -9.58 -13.09
C TRP A 187 -8.97 -10.78 -12.15
N VAL A 188 -8.48 -10.55 -10.94
CA VAL A 188 -8.26 -11.59 -9.94
C VAL A 188 -9.42 -11.61 -8.95
N LEU A 189 -10.08 -12.75 -8.85
CA LEU A 189 -11.14 -13.01 -7.91
C LEU A 189 -10.67 -13.97 -6.81
N SER A 190 -10.68 -13.48 -5.57
CA SER A 190 -10.49 -14.28 -4.37
C SER A 190 -11.85 -14.57 -3.71
N VAL A 191 -12.04 -15.82 -3.29
CA VAL A 191 -13.21 -16.22 -2.48
C VAL A 191 -12.77 -16.23 -1.02
N ILE A 192 -13.48 -15.50 -0.15
CA ILE A 192 -13.11 -15.34 1.26
C ILE A 192 -14.16 -15.96 2.21
N GLY A 193 -13.71 -16.25 3.43
CA GLY A 193 -14.54 -16.70 4.55
C GLY A 193 -14.54 -18.21 4.83
N GLN A 194 -13.47 -18.89 4.42
CA GLN A 194 -13.18 -20.30 4.71
C GLN A 194 -13.07 -20.55 6.22
N ALA A 195 -12.57 -19.56 6.98
CA ALA A 195 -12.56 -19.55 8.45
C ALA A 195 -13.96 -19.30 9.09
N GLY A 196 -15.01 -19.13 8.29
CA GLY A 196 -16.39 -18.96 8.76
C GLY A 196 -16.77 -17.53 9.15
N GLN A 197 -15.89 -16.56 8.91
CA GLN A 197 -16.14 -15.12 9.07
C GLN A 197 -16.01 -14.41 7.71
N HIS A 198 -16.58 -13.20 7.57
CA HIS A 198 -16.44 -12.36 6.37
C HIS A 198 -16.61 -13.12 5.04
N MET A 199 -17.71 -13.87 4.92
CA MET A 199 -18.00 -14.67 3.72
C MET A 199 -18.27 -13.77 2.53
N GLY A 200 -17.58 -14.01 1.42
CA GLY A 200 -17.68 -13.12 0.27
C GLY A 200 -16.69 -13.40 -0.85
N LEU A 201 -16.52 -12.36 -1.66
CA LEU A 201 -15.64 -12.26 -2.81
C LEU A 201 -14.86 -10.94 -2.68
N VAL A 202 -13.59 -10.97 -3.06
CA VAL A 202 -12.78 -9.77 -3.26
C VAL A 202 -12.21 -9.82 -4.67
N LEU A 203 -12.31 -8.70 -5.38
CA LEU A 203 -11.98 -8.59 -6.78
C LEU A 203 -10.94 -7.49 -6.98
N PHE A 204 -9.85 -7.86 -7.65
CA PHE A 204 -8.69 -7.02 -7.91
C PHE A 204 -8.50 -6.86 -9.42
N SER A 205 -7.95 -5.72 -9.84
CA SER A 205 -7.74 -5.45 -11.26
C SER A 205 -6.59 -6.26 -11.84
N SER A 206 -5.68 -6.74 -11.00
CA SER A 206 -4.54 -7.56 -11.36
C SER A 206 -4.11 -8.47 -10.21
N ILE A 207 -3.12 -9.33 -10.47
CA ILE A 207 -2.52 -10.19 -9.44
C ILE A 207 -1.63 -9.38 -8.50
N GLU A 208 -0.95 -8.36 -9.00
CA GLU A 208 -0.12 -7.45 -8.22
C GLU A 208 -0.95 -6.66 -7.20
N ASP A 209 -2.18 -6.27 -7.56
CA ASP A 209 -3.12 -5.65 -6.62
C ASP A 209 -3.52 -6.61 -5.50
N PHE A 210 -3.74 -7.89 -5.81
CA PHE A 210 -4.05 -8.92 -4.81
C PHE A 210 -2.86 -9.16 -3.87
N GLU A 211 -1.65 -9.26 -4.41
CA GLU A 211 -0.42 -9.43 -3.63
C GLU A 211 -0.14 -8.24 -2.73
N SER A 212 -0.24 -7.01 -3.25
CA SER A 212 -0.11 -5.78 -2.47
C SER A 212 -1.16 -5.68 -1.36
N PHE A 213 -2.38 -6.17 -1.60
CA PHE A 213 -3.41 -6.27 -0.58
C PHE A 213 -3.02 -7.26 0.54
N LEU A 214 -2.45 -8.42 0.20
CA LEU A 214 -1.96 -9.39 1.19
C LEU A 214 -0.81 -8.83 2.02
N GLU A 215 0.17 -8.17 1.39
CA GLU A 215 1.28 -7.50 2.08
C GLU A 215 0.76 -6.45 3.06
N THR A 216 -0.20 -5.64 2.61
CA THR A 216 -0.84 -4.62 3.45
C THR A 216 -1.52 -5.25 4.66
N GLY A 217 -2.21 -6.39 4.46
CA GLY A 217 -2.86 -7.14 5.53
C GLY A 217 -1.88 -7.77 6.54
N GLN A 218 -0.73 -8.26 6.07
CA GLN A 218 0.34 -8.78 6.94
C GLN A 218 0.95 -7.69 7.83
N HIS A 219 0.87 -6.43 7.40
CA HIS A 219 1.33 -5.27 8.16
C HIS A 219 0.21 -4.55 8.95
N ALA A 220 -1.00 -5.11 9.02
CA ALA A 220 -2.13 -4.51 9.72
C ALA A 220 -1.88 -4.28 11.22
N GLU A 221 -0.95 -5.05 11.81
CA GLU A 221 -0.49 -4.90 13.20
C GLU A 221 0.15 -3.52 13.51
N LEU A 222 0.55 -2.79 12.48
CA LEU A 222 1.10 -1.43 12.59
C LEU A 222 0.01 -0.34 12.59
N GLY A 223 -1.26 -0.73 12.58
CA GLY A 223 -2.43 0.15 12.43
C GLY A 223 -2.98 0.16 11.00
N PRO A 224 -4.15 0.79 10.78
CA PRO A 224 -4.77 0.83 9.47
C PRO A 224 -3.82 1.48 8.45
N PRO A 225 -3.61 0.85 7.29
CA PRO A 225 -2.66 1.32 6.32
C PRO A 225 -3.14 2.64 5.70
N SER A 226 -2.21 3.55 5.42
CA SER A 226 -2.55 4.82 4.75
C SER A 226 -2.89 4.65 3.26
N LYS A 227 -2.59 3.47 2.68
CA LYS A 227 -2.82 3.12 1.28
C LYS A 227 -3.09 1.63 1.15
N THR A 228 -3.82 1.24 0.10
CA THR A 228 -4.02 -0.17 -0.25
C THR A 228 -4.16 -0.33 -1.76
N ALA A 229 -4.11 -1.56 -2.26
CA ALA A 229 -4.49 -1.85 -3.63
C ALA A 229 -6.02 -1.64 -3.81
N PRO A 230 -6.45 -0.91 -4.84
CA PRO A 230 -7.87 -0.74 -5.11
C PRO A 230 -8.57 -2.08 -5.34
N HIS A 231 -9.71 -2.30 -4.69
CA HIS A 231 -10.43 -3.56 -4.80
C HIS A 231 -11.94 -3.38 -4.63
N ILE A 232 -12.71 -4.30 -5.20
CA ILE A 232 -14.16 -4.42 -4.98
C ILE A 232 -14.38 -5.56 -4.00
N PHE A 233 -15.18 -5.33 -2.97
CA PHE A 233 -15.62 -6.37 -2.05
C PHE A 233 -17.11 -6.62 -2.22
N PHE A 234 -17.48 -7.88 -2.13
CA PHE A 234 -18.85 -8.35 -2.09
C PHE A 234 -18.97 -9.40 -0.99
N GLY A 235 -19.78 -9.16 0.03
CA GLY A 235 -19.92 -10.05 1.19
C GLY A 235 -21.34 -10.11 1.70
N TYR A 236 -21.48 -10.73 2.87
CA TYR A 236 -22.77 -10.88 3.53
C TYR A 236 -22.73 -10.33 4.95
N GLU A 237 -23.82 -9.67 5.34
CA GLU A 237 -24.01 -9.13 6.67
C GLU A 237 -25.35 -9.59 7.27
N ARG A 238 -25.44 -9.52 8.60
CA ARG A 238 -26.65 -9.79 9.36
C ARG A 238 -27.60 -8.61 9.24
N ARG A 239 -28.91 -8.87 9.15
CA ARG A 239 -29.92 -7.79 9.13
C ARG A 239 -29.71 -6.75 10.23
N ALA A 240 -29.41 -7.21 11.44
CA ALA A 240 -29.26 -6.36 12.63
C ALA A 240 -28.02 -5.44 12.60
N LYS A 241 -27.09 -5.65 11.65
CA LYS A 241 -25.89 -4.85 11.44
C LYS A 241 -26.02 -3.90 10.25
N LEU A 242 -27.10 -3.99 9.48
CA LEU A 242 -27.41 -3.05 8.41
C LEU A 242 -28.04 -1.78 8.93
N ASP A 243 -27.76 -0.68 8.25
CA ASP A 243 -28.43 0.59 8.47
C ASP A 243 -29.96 0.49 8.25
N PRO A 244 -30.80 1.13 9.10
CA PRO A 244 -32.25 1.13 8.94
C PRO A 244 -32.75 1.59 7.55
N ALA A 245 -32.09 2.56 6.91
CA ALA A 245 -32.46 3.05 5.59
C ALA A 245 -32.30 1.95 4.53
N MET A 246 -31.17 1.25 4.54
CA MET A 246 -30.90 0.11 3.66
C MET A 246 -31.86 -1.06 3.92
N GLN A 247 -32.19 -1.34 5.18
CA GLN A 247 -33.20 -2.36 5.52
C GLN A 247 -34.58 -2.02 4.96
N LYS A 248 -34.95 -0.73 5.01
CA LYS A 248 -36.21 -0.23 4.45
C LYS A 248 -36.20 -0.37 2.93
N GLU A 249 -35.12 0.03 2.26
CA GLU A 249 -34.96 -0.06 0.80
C GLU A 249 -35.13 -1.50 0.29
N ILE A 250 -34.46 -2.47 0.93
CA ILE A 250 -34.63 -3.90 0.62
C ILE A 250 -36.09 -4.33 0.77
N SER A 251 -36.76 -3.86 1.83
CA SER A 251 -38.16 -4.17 2.09
C SER A 251 -39.11 -3.53 1.09
N ASP A 252 -38.86 -2.28 0.68
CA ASP A 252 -39.69 -1.55 -0.28
C ASP A 252 -39.62 -2.19 -1.67
N HIS A 253 -38.41 -2.60 -2.09
CA HIS A 253 -38.18 -3.24 -3.39
C HIS A 253 -38.40 -4.75 -3.40
N GLN A 254 -38.60 -5.38 -2.23
CA GLN A 254 -38.81 -6.82 -2.09
C GLN A 254 -37.66 -7.67 -2.67
N TRP A 255 -36.42 -7.18 -2.57
CA TRP A 255 -35.26 -7.91 -3.07
C TRP A 255 -35.03 -9.23 -2.32
N GLU A 256 -34.65 -10.28 -3.06
CA GLU A 256 -34.47 -11.61 -2.50
C GLU A 256 -33.25 -11.68 -1.57
N VAL A 257 -33.42 -12.25 -0.38
CA VAL A 257 -32.33 -12.51 0.57
C VAL A 257 -32.37 -13.97 1.00
N ALA A 258 -31.25 -14.68 0.90
CA ALA A 258 -31.22 -16.12 1.18
C ALA A 258 -31.52 -16.48 2.65
N SER A 259 -31.16 -15.62 3.60
CA SER A 259 -31.41 -15.81 5.03
C SER A 259 -31.26 -14.49 5.80
N SER A 260 -31.69 -14.47 7.07
CA SER A 260 -31.50 -13.30 7.94
C SER A 260 -30.03 -12.92 8.22
N GLN A 261 -29.08 -13.82 7.86
CA GLN A 261 -27.63 -13.67 8.02
C GLN A 261 -26.91 -13.38 6.70
N ALA A 262 -27.66 -13.21 5.59
CA ALA A 262 -27.11 -13.24 4.24
C ALA A 262 -27.53 -12.01 3.42
N TYR A 263 -27.52 -10.83 4.03
CA TYR A 263 -27.78 -9.60 3.30
C TYR A 263 -26.54 -9.17 2.53
N PRO A 264 -26.62 -8.99 1.20
CA PRO A 264 -25.48 -8.57 0.40
C PRO A 264 -24.93 -7.21 0.86
N MET A 265 -23.63 -7.13 1.06
CA MET A 265 -22.88 -5.89 1.27
C MET A 265 -21.83 -5.77 0.19
N LEU A 266 -21.74 -4.60 -0.42
CA LEU A 266 -20.87 -4.36 -1.56
C LEU A 266 -20.30 -2.95 -1.48
N GLY A 267 -19.06 -2.81 -1.92
CA GLY A 267 -18.36 -1.54 -1.99
C GLY A 267 -17.04 -1.70 -2.73
N ALA A 268 -16.41 -0.57 -2.99
CA ALA A 268 -15.04 -0.54 -3.47
C ALA A 268 -14.18 0.25 -2.50
N VAL A 269 -12.91 -0.11 -2.43
CA VAL A 269 -11.89 0.62 -1.69
C VAL A 269 -10.91 1.21 -2.71
N ASP A 270 -10.56 2.48 -2.53
CA ASP A 270 -9.58 3.16 -3.37
C ASP A 270 -8.15 3.05 -2.81
N GLU A 271 -7.20 3.66 -3.52
CA GLU A 271 -5.78 3.61 -3.16
C GLU A 271 -5.44 4.28 -1.82
N ASP A 272 -6.33 5.11 -1.29
CA ASP A 272 -6.17 5.82 -0.01
C ASP A 272 -6.92 5.10 1.13
N TYR A 273 -7.32 3.84 0.91
CA TYR A 273 -8.07 3.02 1.87
C TYR A 273 -9.47 3.61 2.20
N VAL A 274 -10.06 4.37 1.26
CA VAL A 274 -11.38 4.96 1.42
C VAL A 274 -12.44 4.11 0.74
N SER A 275 -13.49 3.78 1.50
CA SER A 275 -14.66 3.08 0.98
C SER A 275 -15.52 4.00 0.12
N ARG A 276 -15.98 3.50 -1.02
CA ARG A 276 -16.88 4.20 -1.94
C ARG A 276 -18.01 3.28 -2.43
N PRO A 277 -19.17 3.86 -2.76
CA PRO A 277 -20.23 3.11 -3.43
C PRO A 277 -19.77 2.60 -4.80
N LEU A 278 -20.32 1.46 -5.22
CA LEU A 278 -20.08 0.91 -6.55
C LEU A 278 -20.82 1.70 -7.62
N THR A 279 -20.21 1.82 -8.78
CA THR A 279 -20.85 2.31 -10.00
C THR A 279 -21.80 1.26 -10.59
N SER A 280 -22.71 1.69 -11.47
CA SER A 280 -23.59 0.76 -12.21
C SER A 280 -22.83 -0.31 -13.01
N ARG A 281 -21.66 0.04 -13.57
CA ARG A 281 -20.78 -0.92 -14.27
C ARG A 281 -20.24 -1.96 -13.30
N GLU A 282 -19.73 -1.55 -12.14
CA GLU A 282 -19.18 -2.44 -11.13
C GLU A 282 -20.24 -3.37 -10.52
N VAL A 283 -21.48 -2.89 -10.33
CA VAL A 283 -22.62 -3.73 -9.94
C VAL A 283 -22.87 -4.82 -11.01
N THR A 284 -22.84 -4.44 -12.29
CA THR A 284 -23.03 -5.38 -13.41
C THR A 284 -21.90 -6.41 -13.48
N ILE A 285 -20.64 -5.98 -13.28
CA ILE A 285 -19.47 -6.88 -13.18
C ILE A 285 -19.67 -7.86 -12.03
N THR A 286 -20.01 -7.37 -10.85
CA THR A 286 -20.20 -8.19 -9.64
C THR A 286 -21.32 -9.23 -9.83
N ASP A 287 -22.47 -8.83 -10.39
CA ASP A 287 -23.57 -9.74 -10.70
C ASP A 287 -23.13 -10.82 -11.71
N THR A 288 -22.47 -10.40 -12.80
CA THR A 288 -21.96 -11.31 -13.85
C THR A 288 -21.02 -12.36 -13.27
N ILE A 289 -20.05 -11.94 -12.44
CA ILE A 289 -19.08 -12.82 -11.79
C ILE A 289 -19.78 -13.78 -10.82
N ALA A 290 -20.69 -13.28 -9.98
CA ALA A 290 -21.39 -14.12 -9.01
C ALA A 290 -22.29 -15.18 -9.67
N GLN A 291 -22.92 -14.86 -10.81
CA GLN A 291 -23.66 -15.82 -11.63
C GLN A 291 -22.73 -16.87 -12.24
N ALA A 292 -21.65 -16.46 -12.89
CA ALA A 292 -20.70 -17.37 -13.53
C ALA A 292 -19.99 -18.29 -12.54
N LEU A 293 -19.59 -17.75 -11.38
CA LEU A 293 -19.01 -18.53 -10.30
C LEU A 293 -20.00 -19.58 -9.79
N THR A 294 -21.28 -19.23 -9.64
CA THR A 294 -22.33 -20.19 -9.27
C THR A 294 -22.42 -21.35 -10.26
N LEU A 295 -22.35 -21.08 -11.57
CA LEU A 295 -22.34 -22.10 -12.63
C LEU A 295 -21.07 -22.95 -12.58
N MET A 296 -19.90 -22.33 -12.44
CA MET A 296 -18.61 -23.02 -12.39
C MET A 296 -18.53 -23.99 -11.21
N LEU A 297 -18.99 -23.55 -10.03
CA LEU A 297 -18.98 -24.33 -8.79
C LEU A 297 -19.97 -25.52 -8.78
N ALA A 298 -20.85 -25.63 -9.78
CA ALA A 298 -21.72 -26.79 -9.92
C ALA A 298 -20.92 -28.08 -10.21
N ASP A 299 -19.80 -27.98 -10.93
CA ASP A 299 -18.93 -29.11 -11.27
C ASP A 299 -17.76 -29.27 -10.29
N LYS A 300 -18.10 -29.55 -9.02
CA LYS A 300 -17.13 -29.68 -7.92
C LYS A 300 -16.05 -30.73 -8.17
N LYS A 301 -16.36 -31.79 -8.94
CA LYS A 301 -15.40 -32.88 -9.20
C LYS A 301 -14.29 -32.40 -10.12
N THR A 302 -14.65 -31.74 -11.22
CA THR A 302 -13.66 -31.22 -12.17
C THR A 302 -12.83 -30.10 -11.55
N LEU A 303 -13.45 -29.20 -10.77
CA LEU A 303 -12.73 -28.16 -10.04
C LEU A 303 -11.68 -28.72 -9.07
N ARG A 304 -12.06 -29.70 -8.23
CA ARG A 304 -11.12 -30.34 -7.30
C ARG A 304 -9.96 -31.03 -8.02
N LYS A 305 -10.22 -31.59 -9.20
CA LYS A 305 -9.16 -32.17 -10.02
C LYS A 305 -8.22 -31.09 -10.55
N ALA A 306 -8.77 -30.01 -11.12
CA ALA A 306 -7.99 -28.88 -11.65
C ALA A 306 -7.09 -28.26 -10.58
N TRP A 307 -7.61 -28.01 -9.37
CA TRP A 307 -6.80 -27.48 -8.26
C TRP A 307 -5.73 -28.45 -7.77
N LYS A 308 -6.06 -29.75 -7.70
CA LYS A 308 -5.10 -30.77 -7.25
C LYS A 308 -3.96 -30.95 -8.26
N ASP A 309 -4.28 -30.94 -9.54
CA ASP A 309 -3.34 -31.21 -10.62
C ASP A 309 -2.65 -29.91 -11.11
N GLU A 310 -2.99 -28.75 -10.52
CA GLU A 310 -2.53 -27.41 -10.92
C GLU A 310 -2.72 -27.15 -12.43
N GLU A 311 -3.80 -27.68 -13.01
CA GLU A 311 -4.16 -27.50 -14.41
C GLU A 311 -5.29 -26.47 -14.55
N PRO A 312 -5.14 -25.39 -15.33
CA PRO A 312 -6.19 -24.38 -15.47
C PRO A 312 -7.47 -24.96 -16.09
N LEU A 313 -8.57 -24.92 -15.33
CA LEU A 313 -9.90 -25.14 -15.85
C LEU A 313 -10.47 -23.82 -16.35
N VAL A 314 -10.57 -23.67 -17.67
CA VAL A 314 -11.20 -22.52 -18.31
C VAL A 314 -12.67 -22.81 -18.61
N ARG A 315 -13.56 -21.89 -18.25
CA ARG A 315 -15.00 -21.95 -18.52
C ARG A 315 -15.48 -20.60 -19.04
N THR A 316 -16.02 -20.61 -20.26
CA THR A 316 -16.77 -19.49 -20.82
C THR A 316 -18.27 -19.77 -20.64
N SER A 317 -19.02 -18.79 -20.13
CA SER A 317 -20.46 -18.85 -19.93
C SER A 317 -21.11 -17.55 -20.36
N THR A 318 -22.37 -17.61 -20.77
CA THR A 318 -23.20 -16.42 -21.00
C THR A 318 -24.20 -16.32 -19.86
N VAL A 319 -24.29 -15.14 -19.24
CA VAL A 319 -25.21 -14.84 -18.16
C VAL A 319 -26.13 -13.70 -18.55
N THR A 320 -27.33 -13.66 -17.98
CA THR A 320 -28.31 -12.61 -18.26
C THR A 320 -28.30 -11.60 -17.12
N THR A 321 -28.05 -10.34 -17.46
CA THR A 321 -28.13 -9.19 -16.54
C THR A 321 -29.17 -8.20 -17.05
N PRO A 322 -29.59 -7.21 -16.24
CA PRO A 322 -30.43 -6.11 -16.73
C PRO A 322 -29.78 -5.28 -17.85
N ALA A 323 -28.45 -5.32 -17.99
CA ALA A 323 -27.72 -4.69 -19.09
C ALA A 323 -27.70 -5.53 -20.38
N GLY A 324 -28.19 -6.78 -20.35
CA GLY A 324 -28.23 -7.71 -21.47
C GLY A 324 -27.53 -9.04 -21.19
N GLU A 325 -27.36 -9.84 -22.24
CA GLU A 325 -26.54 -11.05 -22.18
C GLU A 325 -25.06 -10.67 -22.20
N ILE A 326 -24.31 -11.17 -21.22
CA ILE A 326 -22.89 -10.89 -21.05
C ILE A 326 -22.13 -12.22 -21.08
N GLU A 327 -21.08 -12.28 -21.90
CA GLU A 327 -20.17 -13.42 -21.93
C GLU A 327 -19.03 -13.17 -20.93
N ILE A 328 -18.71 -14.20 -20.17
CA ILE A 328 -17.66 -14.17 -19.16
C ILE A 328 -16.84 -15.44 -19.27
N THR A 329 -15.52 -15.29 -19.25
CA THR A 329 -14.57 -16.40 -19.15
C THR A 329 -13.92 -16.37 -17.78
N MET A 330 -13.97 -17.50 -17.07
CA MET A 330 -13.28 -17.70 -15.80
C MET A 330 -12.28 -18.85 -15.92
N SER A 331 -11.12 -18.72 -15.27
CA SER A 331 -10.15 -19.81 -15.16
C SER A 331 -9.65 -19.99 -13.74
N THR A 332 -9.46 -21.23 -13.30
CA THR A 332 -8.90 -21.56 -11.98
C THR A 332 -8.17 -22.91 -12.00
N PRO A 333 -7.11 -23.12 -11.20
CA PRO A 333 -6.38 -22.07 -10.48
C PRO A 333 -5.74 -21.07 -11.47
N ILE A 334 -5.43 -19.86 -11.01
CA ILE A 334 -4.49 -19.01 -11.75
C ILE A 334 -3.13 -19.73 -11.64
N VAL A 335 -2.72 -20.36 -12.73
CA VAL A 335 -1.40 -20.96 -12.79
C VAL A 335 -0.47 -19.88 -13.30
N PHE A 336 0.39 -19.37 -12.42
CA PHE A 336 1.55 -18.60 -12.84
C PHE A 336 2.30 -19.47 -13.82
N VAL A 337 2.25 -19.13 -15.10
CA VAL A 337 3.20 -19.68 -16.06
C VAL A 337 4.49 -18.95 -15.71
N PRO A 338 5.46 -19.60 -15.06
CA PRO A 338 6.71 -18.94 -14.73
C PRO A 338 7.23 -18.35 -16.04
N VAL A 339 7.75 -17.12 -15.99
CA VAL A 339 8.44 -16.56 -17.15
C VAL A 339 9.46 -17.61 -17.58
N LYS A 340 9.20 -18.31 -18.69
CA LYS A 340 10.14 -19.30 -19.22
C LYS A 340 11.36 -18.51 -19.64
N PHE A 341 12.38 -18.51 -18.77
CA PHE A 341 13.68 -18.01 -19.16
C PHE A 341 14.19 -18.98 -20.23
N ASP A 342 14.44 -18.46 -21.44
CA ASP A 342 14.91 -19.23 -22.61
C ASP A 342 16.17 -20.07 -22.31
N SER A 343 16.86 -19.81 -21.19
CA SER A 343 17.77 -20.75 -20.54
C SER A 343 17.91 -20.45 -19.03
N PRO A 344 18.15 -21.46 -18.18
CA PRO A 344 18.57 -21.26 -16.78
C PRO A 344 19.74 -20.27 -16.69
N GLN A 345 20.71 -20.37 -17.60
CA GLN A 345 21.90 -19.50 -17.66
C GLN A 345 21.58 -17.99 -17.77
N GLY A 346 20.39 -17.61 -18.25
CA GLY A 346 19.97 -16.23 -18.38
C GLY A 346 19.57 -15.56 -17.06
N ILE A 347 19.20 -16.32 -16.02
CA ILE A 347 18.65 -15.76 -14.76
C ILE A 347 19.70 -14.93 -14.02
N LEU A 348 20.89 -15.49 -13.74
CA LEU A 348 21.96 -14.72 -13.08
C LEU A 348 22.47 -13.56 -13.95
N GLN A 349 22.45 -13.69 -15.28
CA GLN A 349 22.82 -12.58 -16.16
C GLN A 349 21.81 -11.43 -16.08
N LYS A 350 20.51 -11.75 -16.02
CA LYS A 350 19.45 -10.76 -15.83
C LYS A 350 19.55 -10.12 -14.45
N LEU A 351 19.68 -10.91 -13.39
CA LEU A 351 19.91 -10.41 -12.03
C LEU A 351 21.18 -9.54 -11.92
N ALA A 352 22.24 -9.88 -12.65
CA ALA A 352 23.43 -9.04 -12.73
C ALA A 352 23.17 -7.76 -13.53
N SER A 353 22.37 -7.81 -14.59
CA SER A 353 22.02 -6.64 -15.40
C SER A 353 21.04 -5.68 -14.72
N LEU A 354 20.30 -6.14 -13.71
CA LEU A 354 19.53 -5.26 -12.82
C LEU A 354 20.43 -4.29 -12.04
N THR A 355 21.74 -4.53 -12.01
CA THR A 355 22.66 -3.66 -11.28
C THR A 355 23.06 -2.40 -12.07
N VAL A 356 22.64 -1.27 -11.48
CA VAL A 356 23.08 0.12 -11.68
C VAL A 356 23.00 0.66 -13.12
N VAL A 357 21.79 1.06 -13.50
CA VAL A 357 21.58 2.30 -14.26
C VAL A 357 20.56 3.17 -13.51
N GLY A 358 21.04 4.15 -12.74
CA GLY A 358 20.16 5.21 -12.23
C GLY A 358 19.58 5.06 -10.81
N ASP A 359 20.23 4.27 -9.93
CA ASP A 359 20.14 4.35 -8.46
C ASP A 359 18.93 3.69 -7.73
N GLU A 360 18.15 2.80 -8.36
CA GLU A 360 17.20 1.87 -7.69
C GLU A 360 17.15 0.53 -8.46
N LEU A 361 17.07 -0.60 -7.74
CA LEU A 361 16.79 -1.92 -8.33
C LEU A 361 15.33 -1.95 -8.81
N ASP A 362 15.09 -2.59 -9.95
CA ASP A 362 13.73 -2.90 -10.40
C ASP A 362 13.18 -4.04 -9.53
N TYR A 363 12.36 -3.70 -8.52
CA TYR A 363 11.89 -4.64 -7.51
C TYR A 363 10.98 -5.74 -8.10
N GLU A 364 10.11 -5.38 -9.06
CA GLU A 364 9.24 -6.33 -9.74
C GLU A 364 10.07 -7.31 -10.57
N SER A 365 10.98 -6.81 -11.42
CA SER A 365 11.85 -7.68 -12.22
C SER A 365 12.79 -8.54 -11.37
N ARG A 366 13.16 -8.07 -10.16
CA ARG A 366 13.99 -8.82 -9.21
C ARG A 366 13.21 -9.99 -8.63
N ALA A 367 11.99 -9.76 -8.16
CA ALA A 367 11.15 -10.77 -7.51
C ALA A 367 10.91 -11.97 -8.43
N ASP A 368 10.49 -11.75 -9.68
CA ASP A 368 10.27 -12.81 -10.68
C ASP A 368 11.53 -13.67 -10.92
N LEU A 369 12.70 -13.03 -10.96
CA LEU A 369 13.97 -13.70 -11.19
C LEU A 369 14.45 -14.50 -9.98
N GLU A 370 14.25 -13.97 -8.77
CA GLU A 370 14.64 -14.62 -7.52
C GLU A 370 13.69 -15.78 -7.18
N GLU A 371 12.39 -15.66 -7.43
CA GLU A 371 11.42 -16.75 -7.25
C GLU A 371 11.75 -17.95 -8.16
N GLU A 372 12.01 -17.68 -9.45
CA GLU A 372 12.48 -18.71 -10.38
C GLU A 372 13.79 -19.37 -9.90
N LEU A 373 14.74 -18.55 -9.42
CA LEU A 373 16.03 -19.04 -8.93
C LEU A 373 15.87 -19.92 -7.67
N VAL A 374 14.96 -19.56 -6.77
CA VAL A 374 14.61 -20.35 -5.58
C VAL A 374 13.95 -21.66 -5.98
N ARG A 375 13.04 -21.67 -6.97
CA ARG A 375 12.45 -22.91 -7.46
C ARG A 375 13.51 -23.85 -8.04
N LEU A 376 14.42 -23.33 -8.86
CA LEU A 376 15.52 -24.13 -9.42
C LEU A 376 16.49 -24.61 -8.33
N PHE A 377 16.68 -23.84 -7.26
CA PHE A 377 17.45 -24.27 -6.10
C PHE A 377 16.73 -25.38 -5.33
N ALA A 378 15.42 -25.26 -5.11
CA ALA A 378 14.61 -26.28 -4.44
C ALA A 378 14.67 -27.64 -5.15
N ASP A 379 14.69 -27.63 -6.48
CA ASP A 379 14.81 -28.83 -7.32
C ASP A 379 16.27 -29.38 -7.43
N SER A 380 17.23 -28.76 -6.74
CA SER A 380 18.66 -29.10 -6.86
C SER A 380 19.10 -30.18 -5.86
N PRO A 381 20.15 -30.97 -6.18
CA PRO A 381 20.77 -31.89 -5.23
C PRO A 381 21.32 -31.21 -3.97
N GLU A 382 21.65 -29.91 -4.05
CA GLU A 382 22.13 -29.14 -2.92
C GLU A 382 21.02 -28.83 -1.90
N ALA A 383 19.77 -28.72 -2.34
CA ALA A 383 18.61 -28.48 -1.48
C ALA A 383 17.96 -29.77 -0.94
N GLU A 384 18.17 -30.92 -1.60
CA GLU A 384 17.60 -32.23 -1.20
C GLU A 384 17.72 -32.55 0.31
N PRO A 385 18.85 -32.30 1.00
CA PRO A 385 18.96 -32.63 2.43
C PRO A 385 18.34 -31.58 3.37
N ILE A 386 17.80 -30.47 2.86
CA ILE A 386 17.35 -29.31 3.65
C ILE A 386 15.83 -29.25 3.63
N GLU A 387 15.19 -29.30 4.80
CA GLU A 387 13.73 -29.27 4.92
C GLU A 387 13.13 -27.89 4.63
N ASP A 388 13.82 -26.82 5.02
CA ASP A 388 13.41 -25.44 4.82
C ASP A 388 14.56 -24.63 4.22
N ILE A 389 14.38 -24.15 2.99
CA ILE A 389 15.36 -23.37 2.23
C ILE A 389 15.13 -21.85 2.31
N SER A 390 14.14 -21.36 3.05
CA SER A 390 13.73 -19.95 3.05
C SER A 390 14.83 -18.97 3.50
N ALA A 391 15.87 -19.44 4.21
CA ALA A 391 17.03 -18.62 4.53
C ALA A 391 17.76 -18.02 3.31
N CYS A 392 17.65 -18.64 2.12
CA CYS A 392 18.22 -18.04 0.90
C CYS A 392 17.53 -16.73 0.51
N GLN A 393 16.20 -16.62 0.72
CA GLN A 393 15.42 -15.41 0.44
C GLN A 393 15.82 -14.28 1.40
N ILE A 394 15.98 -14.58 2.69
CA ILE A 394 16.45 -13.61 3.69
C ILE A 394 17.78 -12.97 3.25
N VAL A 395 18.73 -13.78 2.76
CA VAL A 395 20.04 -13.26 2.30
C VAL A 395 19.89 -12.39 1.05
N MET A 396 19.04 -12.78 0.09
CA MET A 396 18.78 -12.01 -1.13
C MET A 396 18.12 -10.66 -0.82
N ASP A 397 17.10 -10.64 0.03
CA ASP A 397 16.40 -9.42 0.44
C ASP A 397 17.32 -8.47 1.18
N MET A 398 18.11 -8.97 2.14
CA MET A 398 19.04 -8.14 2.90
C MET A 398 20.14 -7.56 2.01
N ALA A 399 20.64 -8.33 1.04
CA ALA A 399 21.61 -7.85 0.06
C ALA A 399 21.01 -6.74 -0.83
N ALA A 400 19.80 -6.95 -1.33
CA ALA A 400 19.18 -6.03 -2.26
C ALA A 400 18.73 -4.73 -1.57
N ASP A 401 18.10 -4.82 -0.40
CA ASP A 401 17.50 -3.67 0.27
C ASP A 401 18.53 -2.75 0.95
N TYR A 402 19.63 -3.33 1.44
CA TYR A 402 20.64 -2.58 2.20
C TYR A 402 21.91 -2.29 1.41
N LEU A 403 22.31 -3.18 0.50
CA LEU A 403 23.53 -3.02 -0.30
C LEU A 403 23.24 -2.70 -1.77
N GLY A 404 22.01 -2.85 -2.24
CA GLY A 404 21.67 -2.64 -3.65
C GLY A 404 22.28 -3.71 -4.57
N HIS A 405 22.61 -4.88 -4.03
CA HIS A 405 23.23 -5.99 -4.75
C HIS A 405 22.26 -7.16 -4.85
N THR A 406 22.13 -7.73 -6.04
CA THR A 406 21.50 -9.04 -6.21
C THR A 406 22.50 -10.15 -5.87
N ILE A 407 22.01 -11.37 -5.62
CA ILE A 407 22.87 -12.53 -5.37
C ILE A 407 23.89 -12.79 -6.49
N ALA A 408 23.57 -12.38 -7.73
CA ALA A 408 24.46 -12.51 -8.90
C ALA A 408 25.69 -11.59 -8.82
N THR A 409 25.62 -10.50 -8.05
CA THR A 409 26.69 -9.48 -7.97
C THR A 409 27.35 -9.36 -6.60
N LEU A 410 26.71 -9.92 -5.57
CA LEU A 410 27.18 -9.89 -4.18
C LEU A 410 28.59 -10.50 -4.08
N GLN A 411 29.55 -9.75 -3.54
CA GLN A 411 30.91 -10.24 -3.29
C GLN A 411 31.03 -10.85 -1.88
N ALA A 412 32.16 -11.50 -1.61
CA ALA A 412 32.41 -12.14 -0.30
C ALA A 412 32.37 -11.14 0.88
N ASP A 413 32.92 -9.93 0.70
CA ASP A 413 32.87 -8.88 1.73
C ASP A 413 31.44 -8.37 1.96
N ASP A 414 30.63 -8.30 0.90
CA ASP A 414 29.23 -7.92 0.98
C ASP A 414 28.41 -9.02 1.68
N LEU A 415 28.64 -10.29 1.34
CA LEU A 415 28.00 -11.43 2.01
C LEU A 415 28.37 -11.49 3.49
N HIS A 416 29.64 -11.25 3.82
CA HIS A 416 30.08 -11.13 5.22
C HIS A 416 29.30 -10.03 5.94
N THR A 417 29.15 -8.86 5.29
CA THR A 417 28.37 -7.74 5.83
C THR A 417 26.90 -8.10 6.02
N VAL A 418 26.29 -8.79 5.04
CA VAL A 418 24.90 -9.26 5.14
C VAL A 418 24.72 -10.19 6.33
N LEU A 419 25.56 -11.21 6.45
CA LEU A 419 25.44 -12.25 7.46
C LEU A 419 25.79 -11.75 8.87
N PHE A 420 26.86 -10.98 9.03
CA PHE A 420 27.43 -10.69 10.35
C PHE A 420 27.18 -9.26 10.86
N ASP A 421 26.65 -8.35 10.02
CA ASP A 421 26.26 -6.99 10.44
C ASP A 421 24.77 -6.73 10.19
N ILE A 422 24.29 -6.89 8.95
CA ILE A 422 22.91 -6.52 8.59
C ILE A 422 21.89 -7.44 9.25
N ILE A 423 21.97 -8.75 9.04
CA ILE A 423 21.01 -9.72 9.61
C ILE A 423 20.96 -9.61 11.15
N PRO A 424 22.08 -9.63 11.89
CA PRO A 424 22.06 -9.49 13.34
C PRO A 424 21.43 -8.20 13.84
N ARG A 425 21.54 -7.12 13.07
CA ARG A 425 21.05 -5.80 13.44
C ARG A 425 19.61 -5.53 13.03
N LYS A 426 19.15 -6.13 11.93
CA LYS A 426 17.89 -5.79 11.25
C LYS A 426 16.83 -6.88 11.31
N PHE A 427 17.24 -8.14 11.42
CA PHE A 427 16.33 -9.27 11.33
C PHE A 427 16.15 -9.92 12.71
N SER A 428 14.90 -10.11 13.12
CA SER A 428 14.51 -10.65 14.43
C SER A 428 14.41 -12.18 14.36
N ILE A 429 15.57 -12.84 14.33
CA ILE A 429 15.68 -14.31 14.45
C ILE A 429 16.38 -14.67 15.76
N GLU A 430 15.99 -15.80 16.35
CA GLU A 430 16.70 -16.36 17.49
C GLU A 430 18.08 -16.85 17.05
N ALA A 431 19.05 -16.78 17.96
CA ALA A 431 20.42 -17.20 17.68
C ALA A 431 20.54 -18.69 17.31
N SER A 432 19.61 -19.52 17.80
CA SER A 432 19.46 -20.95 17.48
C SER A 432 19.26 -21.23 15.99
N TYR A 433 18.80 -20.26 15.19
CA TYR A 433 18.64 -20.39 13.74
C TYR A 433 19.93 -20.12 12.95
N ALA A 434 21.02 -19.72 13.60
CA ALA A 434 22.29 -19.45 12.91
C ALA A 434 22.83 -20.65 12.10
N PRO A 435 22.84 -21.89 12.63
CA PRO A 435 23.30 -23.05 11.87
C PRO A 435 22.48 -23.27 10.60
N TRP A 436 21.16 -23.15 10.69
CA TRP A 436 20.24 -23.28 9.56
C TRP A 436 20.51 -22.22 8.49
N LEU A 437 20.63 -20.95 8.88
CA LEU A 437 20.88 -19.86 7.94
C LEU A 437 22.20 -20.05 7.19
N ILE A 438 23.26 -20.43 7.89
CA ILE A 438 24.57 -20.72 7.29
C ILE A 438 24.51 -21.95 6.38
N GLU A 439 23.82 -23.02 6.79
CA GLU A 439 23.67 -24.24 6.01
C GLU A 439 22.95 -24.00 4.67
N VAL A 440 21.80 -23.33 4.71
CA VAL A 440 21.02 -22.99 3.51
C VAL A 440 21.80 -22.05 2.60
N THR A 441 22.44 -21.02 3.15
CA THR A 441 23.26 -20.09 2.36
C THR A 441 24.42 -20.83 1.68
N ARG A 442 25.03 -21.80 2.37
CA ARG A 442 26.12 -22.62 1.82
C ARG A 442 25.63 -23.50 0.67
N ALA A 443 24.50 -24.19 0.86
CA ALA A 443 23.87 -25.00 -0.18
C ALA A 443 23.48 -24.14 -1.41
N PHE A 444 22.95 -22.95 -1.18
CA PHE A 444 22.58 -22.03 -2.24
C PHE A 444 23.80 -21.58 -3.05
N TYR A 445 24.89 -21.16 -2.40
CA TYR A 445 26.12 -20.81 -3.14
C TYR A 445 26.80 -22.01 -3.83
N ALA A 446 26.66 -23.22 -3.29
CA ALA A 446 27.12 -24.44 -3.95
C ALA A 446 26.33 -24.72 -5.24
N PHE A 447 25.00 -24.56 -5.18
CA PHE A 447 24.11 -24.62 -6.34
C PHE A 447 24.46 -23.56 -7.38
N LEU A 448 24.61 -22.28 -6.98
CA LEU A 448 24.99 -21.18 -7.88
C LEU A 448 26.35 -21.42 -8.55
N LYS A 449 27.29 -22.05 -7.83
CA LYS A 449 28.58 -22.46 -8.39
C LYS A 449 28.42 -23.58 -9.42
N ARG A 450 27.68 -24.65 -9.10
CA ARG A 450 27.52 -25.82 -9.99
C ARG A 450 26.72 -25.48 -11.23
N GLU A 451 25.54 -24.90 -11.04
CA GLU A 451 24.53 -24.73 -12.07
C GLU A 451 24.84 -23.52 -12.98
N TYR A 452 25.41 -22.45 -12.41
CA TYR A 452 25.63 -21.19 -13.14
C TYR A 452 27.09 -20.79 -13.28
N GLY A 453 28.03 -21.50 -12.65
CA GLY A 453 29.45 -21.14 -12.69
C GLY A 453 29.73 -19.76 -12.08
N LEU A 454 28.98 -19.37 -11.04
CA LEU A 454 29.09 -18.05 -10.41
C LEU A 454 30.53 -17.79 -9.93
N LYS A 455 31.18 -16.79 -10.55
CA LYS A 455 32.63 -16.57 -10.43
C LYS A 455 33.11 -16.34 -9.00
N GLN A 456 32.32 -15.62 -8.21
CA GLN A 456 32.66 -15.28 -6.82
C GLN A 456 32.18 -16.32 -5.80
N ALA A 457 31.47 -17.38 -6.22
CA ALA A 457 30.91 -18.36 -5.30
C ALA A 457 31.98 -19.03 -4.41
N ASP A 458 33.17 -19.31 -4.95
CA ASP A 458 34.28 -19.85 -4.15
C ASP A 458 34.75 -18.90 -3.04
N ALA A 459 34.68 -17.59 -3.25
CA ALA A 459 35.01 -16.60 -2.24
C ALA A 459 33.89 -16.48 -1.20
N CYS A 460 32.63 -16.50 -1.63
CA CYS A 460 31.47 -16.48 -0.75
C CYS A 460 31.37 -17.75 0.12
N LEU A 461 31.64 -18.93 -0.43
CA LEU A 461 31.65 -20.19 0.31
C LEU A 461 32.67 -20.17 1.46
N LYS A 462 33.84 -19.54 1.27
CA LYS A 462 34.83 -19.36 2.35
C LYS A 462 34.33 -18.52 3.52
N VAL A 463 33.38 -17.61 3.29
CA VAL A 463 32.74 -16.82 4.38
C VAL A 463 31.88 -17.72 5.27
N LEU A 464 31.37 -18.83 4.71
CA LEU A 464 30.44 -19.77 5.32
C LEU A 464 31.12 -21.01 5.91
N GLU A 465 32.45 -21.11 5.80
CA GLU A 465 33.25 -22.22 6.33
C GLU A 465 33.69 -21.95 7.78
N GLY A 466 34.21 -23.00 8.44
CA GLY A 466 34.78 -22.89 9.78
C GLY A 466 33.73 -22.58 10.84
N ASP A 467 33.96 -21.52 11.62
CA ASP A 467 33.16 -21.10 12.77
C ASP A 467 32.01 -20.14 12.40
N ALA A 468 31.57 -20.13 11.13
CA ALA A 468 30.58 -19.18 10.63
C ALA A 468 29.24 -19.27 11.39
N SER A 469 28.79 -20.48 11.74
CA SER A 469 27.57 -20.70 12.53
C SER A 469 27.71 -20.13 13.93
N GLU A 470 28.81 -20.42 14.63
CA GLU A 470 29.08 -19.92 15.99
C GLU A 470 29.24 -18.40 15.99
N ARG A 471 29.86 -17.82 14.96
CA ARG A 471 30.01 -16.37 14.81
C ARG A 471 28.68 -15.68 14.56
N LEU A 472 27.82 -16.27 13.73
CA LEU A 472 26.48 -15.73 13.49
C LEU A 472 25.62 -15.85 14.75
N GLU A 473 25.65 -16.99 15.44
CA GLU A 473 24.95 -17.20 16.70
C GLU A 473 25.38 -16.18 17.76
N ALA A 474 26.69 -15.94 17.90
CA ALA A 474 27.22 -14.92 18.80
C ALA A 474 26.76 -13.51 18.41
N ALA A 475 26.77 -13.17 17.11
CA ALA A 475 26.30 -11.87 16.64
C ALA A 475 24.79 -11.68 16.85
N LEU A 476 23.98 -12.74 16.66
CA LEU A 476 22.53 -12.75 16.91
C LEU A 476 22.18 -12.66 18.40
N SER A 477 23.05 -13.17 19.28
CA SER A 477 22.88 -13.11 20.73
C SER A 477 23.38 -11.80 21.34
N ASP A 478 24.19 -11.03 20.60
CA ASP A 478 24.79 -9.80 21.09
C ASP A 478 23.84 -8.61 20.95
N SER A 479 23.20 -8.25 22.06
CA SER A 479 22.26 -7.13 22.14
C SER A 479 22.88 -5.76 21.84
N SER A 480 24.21 -5.65 21.81
CA SER A 480 24.90 -4.42 21.39
C SER A 480 24.90 -4.20 19.88
N ASN A 481 24.63 -5.25 19.09
CA ASN A 481 24.50 -5.19 17.63
C ASN A 481 23.07 -4.89 17.17
N PHE A 482 22.08 -4.89 18.06
CA PHE A 482 20.68 -4.73 17.69
C PHE A 482 20.36 -3.29 17.28
N GLY A 483 19.56 -3.14 16.22
CA GLY A 483 18.88 -1.88 15.93
C GLY A 483 17.76 -1.60 16.94
N ILE A 484 17.35 -0.34 17.07
CA ILE A 484 16.32 0.11 18.02
C ILE A 484 15.04 -0.75 17.94
N ALA A 485 14.60 -1.10 16.73
CA ALA A 485 13.42 -1.93 16.51
C ALA A 485 13.60 -3.38 17.00
N LYS A 486 14.75 -4.00 16.72
CA LYS A 486 15.05 -5.36 17.21
C LYS A 486 15.21 -5.38 18.74
N SER A 487 15.89 -4.39 19.32
CA SER A 487 16.00 -4.26 20.78
C SER A 487 14.63 -4.16 21.43
N PHE A 488 13.69 -3.44 20.80
CA PHE A 488 12.33 -3.32 21.28
C PHE A 488 11.59 -4.66 21.25
N LEU A 489 11.72 -5.44 20.17
CA LEU A 489 11.08 -6.76 20.05
C LEU A 489 11.67 -7.77 21.05
N MET A 490 12.99 -7.84 21.19
CA MET A 490 13.66 -8.76 22.12
C MET A 490 13.33 -8.44 23.58
N ALA A 491 13.26 -7.15 23.94
CA ALA A 491 12.87 -6.73 25.28
C ALA A 491 11.42 -7.14 25.62
N GLY A 492 10.51 -7.14 24.65
CA GLY A 492 9.15 -7.63 24.83
C GLY A 492 9.10 -9.14 25.04
N ALA A 493 9.85 -9.91 24.23
CA ALA A 493 9.95 -11.36 24.39
C ALA A 493 10.56 -11.76 25.74
N GLU A 494 11.64 -11.11 26.18
CA GLU A 494 12.24 -11.31 27.51
C GLU A 494 11.28 -10.94 28.65
N ALA A 495 10.44 -9.92 28.45
CA ALA A 495 9.40 -9.52 29.39
C ALA A 495 8.18 -10.47 29.38
N GLY A 496 8.21 -11.53 28.58
CA GLY A 496 7.17 -12.57 28.51
C GLY A 496 5.97 -12.21 27.67
N PHE A 497 6.07 -11.18 26.83
CA PHE A 497 5.04 -10.84 25.84
C PHE A 497 5.19 -11.73 24.61
N ASP A 498 4.05 -12.06 24.01
CA ASP A 498 4.02 -12.79 22.75
C ASP A 498 4.38 -11.84 21.60
N MET A 499 5.61 -11.91 21.12
CA MET A 499 6.09 -11.05 20.04
C MET A 499 5.82 -11.63 18.65
N GLN A 500 5.03 -12.71 18.58
CA GLN A 500 4.58 -13.34 17.34
C GLN A 500 3.08 -13.11 17.06
N SER A 501 2.37 -12.37 17.92
CA SER A 501 0.97 -11.97 17.73
C SER A 501 0.78 -10.46 17.87
N GLU A 502 -0.14 -9.92 17.07
CA GLU A 502 -0.58 -8.52 17.13
C GLU A 502 -0.97 -8.09 18.54
N GLU A 503 -1.73 -8.93 19.25
CA GLU A 503 -2.18 -8.63 20.61
C GLU A 503 -1.01 -8.54 21.61
N GLY A 504 -0.01 -9.41 21.48
CA GLY A 504 1.15 -9.42 22.37
C GLY A 504 2.13 -8.28 22.10
N ILE A 505 2.33 -7.91 20.83
CA ILE A 505 3.13 -6.74 20.42
C ILE A 505 2.47 -5.44 20.91
N ASN A 506 1.16 -5.30 20.73
CA ASN A 506 0.40 -4.14 21.20
C ASN A 506 0.38 -4.03 22.73
N ALA A 507 0.29 -5.17 23.43
CA ALA A 507 0.38 -5.21 24.89
C ALA A 507 1.76 -4.76 25.40
N TRP A 508 2.85 -5.16 24.73
CA TRP A 508 4.21 -4.71 25.04
C TRP A 508 4.38 -3.20 24.81
N PHE A 509 3.90 -2.71 23.67
CA PHE A 509 3.95 -1.28 23.33
C PHE A 509 3.19 -0.42 24.34
N ALA A 510 1.99 -0.85 24.74
CA ALA A 510 1.21 -0.19 25.79
C ALA A 510 1.92 -0.24 27.15
N ALA A 511 2.59 -1.35 27.50
CA ALA A 511 3.32 -1.48 28.77
C ALA A 511 4.52 -0.53 28.85
N VAL A 512 5.24 -0.33 27.74
CA VAL A 512 6.35 0.63 27.66
C VAL A 512 5.84 2.08 27.72
N GLN A 513 4.78 2.42 27.00
CA GLN A 513 4.21 3.78 27.02
C GLN A 513 3.63 4.17 28.39
N ASN A 514 2.97 3.22 29.05
CA ASN A 514 2.37 3.42 30.37
C ASN A 514 3.39 3.32 31.51
N GLY A 515 4.67 3.05 31.20
CA GLY A 515 5.76 2.95 32.17
C GLY A 515 5.68 1.74 33.10
N THR A 516 4.84 0.74 32.78
CA THR A 516 4.74 -0.52 33.54
C THR A 516 5.82 -1.52 33.15
N ALA A 517 6.44 -1.34 31.98
CA ALA A 517 7.66 -2.02 31.57
C ALA A 517 8.74 -1.01 31.16
N ASN A 518 9.99 -1.29 31.51
CA ASN A 518 11.11 -0.41 31.20
C ASN A 518 11.77 -0.85 29.88
N PHE A 519 11.72 0.00 28.87
CA PHE A 519 12.55 -0.10 27.67
C PHE A 519 13.46 1.12 27.57
N SER A 520 14.76 0.91 27.46
CA SER A 520 15.75 1.95 27.19
C SER A 520 16.58 1.51 26.00
N PRO A 521 16.52 2.21 24.84
CA PRO A 521 17.26 1.79 23.67
C PRO A 521 18.77 1.88 23.94
N SER A 522 19.50 0.79 23.72
CA SER A 522 20.96 0.85 23.66
C SER A 522 21.35 1.63 22.41
N VAL A 523 22.01 2.78 22.59
CA VAL A 523 22.63 3.51 21.48
C VAL A 523 24.09 3.02 21.41
N PRO A 524 24.51 2.35 20.32
CA PRO A 524 25.91 1.96 20.17
C PRO A 524 26.81 3.20 20.21
N ALA A 525 27.95 3.09 20.89
CA ALA A 525 28.95 4.16 20.91
C ALA A 525 29.34 4.52 19.47
N LEU A 526 29.26 5.82 19.13
CA LEU A 526 29.64 6.38 17.84
C LEU A 526 31.12 6.12 17.54
N GLY A 527 31.43 4.95 16.98
CA GLY A 527 32.61 4.76 16.15
C GLY A 527 32.50 5.69 14.95
N ARG A 528 33.56 6.46 14.67
CA ARG A 528 33.62 7.51 13.64
C ARG A 528 32.95 7.10 12.33
N GLN A 529 31.72 7.56 12.12
CA GLN A 529 31.10 7.62 10.80
C GLN A 529 31.83 8.70 9.99
N SER A 530 32.31 8.36 8.78
CA SER A 530 32.88 9.34 7.87
C SER A 530 31.77 10.29 7.38
N SER A 531 32.07 11.58 7.33
CA SER A 531 31.13 12.65 6.95
C SER A 531 30.57 12.57 5.53
N ALA A 532 30.98 11.56 4.74
CA ALA A 532 30.50 11.31 3.38
C ALA A 532 29.11 10.65 3.34
N SER A 533 28.73 9.81 4.32
CA SER A 533 27.47 9.04 4.23
C SER A 533 26.21 9.90 4.47
N LYS A 534 26.25 10.84 5.42
CA LYS A 534 25.10 11.74 5.70
C LYS A 534 24.77 12.68 4.54
N ALA A 535 25.77 13.04 3.72
CA ALA A 535 25.55 13.85 2.52
C ALA A 535 24.95 13.02 1.37
N SER A 536 25.35 11.75 1.25
CA SER A 536 24.81 10.78 0.29
C SER A 536 23.31 10.51 0.52
N ASP A 537 22.90 10.24 1.75
CA ASP A 537 21.51 9.84 2.04
C ASP A 537 20.50 10.97 1.80
N LYS A 538 20.92 12.22 2.09
CA LYS A 538 20.11 13.41 1.83
C LYS A 538 20.06 13.76 0.33
N ALA A 539 21.16 13.53 -0.40
CA ALA A 539 21.21 13.70 -1.85
C ALA A 539 20.34 12.66 -2.59
N LYS A 540 20.36 11.39 -2.13
CA LYS A 540 19.53 10.30 -2.65
C LYS A 540 18.03 10.55 -2.44
N LYS A 541 17.61 11.00 -1.25
CA LYS A 541 16.21 11.34 -0.96
C LYS A 541 15.66 12.49 -1.84
N ASN A 542 16.51 13.48 -2.14
CA ASN A 542 16.12 14.60 -3.00
C ASN A 542 16.08 14.22 -4.50
N LYS A 543 16.97 13.33 -4.94
CA LYS A 543 17.00 12.79 -6.30
C LYS A 543 15.78 11.89 -6.58
N ARG A 544 15.35 11.07 -5.60
CA ARG A 544 14.09 10.28 -5.63
C ARG A 544 12.85 11.14 -5.87
N LYS A 545 12.73 12.28 -5.18
CA LYS A 545 11.61 13.22 -5.38
C LYS A 545 11.62 13.89 -6.76
N ALA A 546 12.79 14.21 -7.30
CA ALA A 546 12.91 14.88 -8.60
C ALA A 546 12.59 13.94 -9.78
N ILE A 547 12.99 12.66 -9.71
CA ILE A 547 12.76 11.67 -10.77
C ILE A 547 11.28 11.24 -10.82
N ARG A 548 10.62 11.09 -9.67
CA ARG A 548 9.17 10.80 -9.60
C ARG A 548 8.33 11.92 -10.22
N LYS A 549 8.80 13.18 -10.09
CA LYS A 549 8.18 14.35 -10.73
C LYS A 549 8.42 14.43 -12.25
N ALA A 550 9.55 13.90 -12.73
CA ALA A 550 9.86 13.88 -14.17
C ALA A 550 9.10 12.77 -14.93
N ARG A 551 8.85 11.61 -14.31
CA ARG A 551 8.10 10.50 -14.94
C ARG A 551 6.59 10.78 -15.09
N ARG A 552 5.98 11.56 -14.18
CA ARG A 552 4.58 12.02 -14.31
C ARG A 552 4.34 13.01 -15.45
N LYS A 553 5.38 13.59 -16.06
CA LYS A 553 5.24 14.63 -17.09
C LYS A 553 5.29 14.09 -18.53
N ASN A 554 5.57 12.80 -18.71
CA ASN A 554 5.78 12.15 -20.01
C ASN A 554 4.85 10.92 -20.24
N ARG A 555 3.75 10.80 -19.50
CA ARG A 555 2.73 9.77 -19.74
C ARG A 555 1.40 10.42 -20.04
#